data_AF-A0A958C0T6-F1
#
_entry.id   AF-A0A958C0T6-F1
#
_cell.length_a   1.000
_cell.length_b   1.000
_cell.length_c   1.000
_cell.angle_alpha   90.00
_cell.angle_beta   90.00
_cell.angle_gamma   90.00
#
_symmetry.space_group_name_H-M   'P 1'
#
loop_
_entity.id
_entity.type
_entity.pdbx_description
1 polymer ?
#
loop_
_entity_poly.entity_id
_entity_poly.type
_entity_poly.pdbx_seq_one_letter_code
_entity_poly.pdbx_strand_id
1 'polypeptide(L)' 'MKPKWYQETAAAVVEVLESDVQTGLSAAEAQARLAKFGTNELVEKAGRSRRDIILEQMSGV' A
#
# COMPACT_ATOMS: atom_id res chain seq x y z
N MET A 1 1.00 14.27 -6.96
CA MET A 1 2.13 14.64 -6.07
C MET A 1 1.86 14.04 -4.71
N LYS A 2 2.84 13.38 -4.05
CA LYS A 2 2.61 12.82 -2.72
C LYS A 2 2.67 13.96 -1.67
N PRO A 3 1.70 14.07 -0.75
CA PRO A 3 1.75 15.04 0.33
C PRO A 3 2.99 14.83 1.20
N LYS A 4 3.63 15.93 1.62
CA LYS A 4 4.79 15.92 2.51
C LYS A 4 4.32 15.94 3.97
N TRP A 5 3.74 14.82 4.43
CA TRP A 5 3.10 14.71 5.74
C TRP A 5 3.95 15.25 6.91
N TYR A 6 5.27 15.05 6.85
CA TYR A 6 6.22 15.49 7.86
C TYR A 6 6.40 17.02 7.96
N GLN A 7 5.84 17.79 7.02
CA GLN A 7 5.84 19.26 7.04
C GLN A 7 4.52 19.84 7.55
N GLU A 8 3.50 19.00 7.76
CA GLU A 8 2.17 19.41 8.14
C GLU A 8 1.97 19.32 9.66
N THR A 9 1.01 20.09 10.17
CA THR A 9 0.60 19.97 11.58
C THR A 9 -0.25 18.72 11.78
N ALA A 10 -0.22 18.14 12.98
CA ALA A 10 -1.03 16.96 13.30
C ALA A 10 -2.52 17.20 13.04
N ALA A 11 -3.05 18.38 13.36
CA ALA A 11 -4.45 18.73 13.13
C ALA A 11 -4.81 18.71 11.63
N ALA A 12 -3.98 19.33 10.79
CA ALA A 12 -4.19 19.34 9.34
C ALA A 12 -4.12 17.93 8.74
N VAL A 13 -3.16 17.11 9.19
CA VAL A 13 -3.04 15.72 8.74
C VAL A 13 -4.27 14.90 9.12
N VAL A 14 -4.77 15.07 10.35
CA VAL A 14 -5.91 14.31 10.87
C VAL A 14 -7.21 14.68 10.16
N GLU A 15 -7.40 15.96 9.82
CA GLU A 15 -8.51 16.43 9.00
C GLU A 15 -8.47 15.81 7.59
N VAL A 16 -7.32 15.87 6.92
CA VAL A 16 -7.15 15.28 5.58
C VAL A 16 -7.31 13.76 5.60
N LEU A 17 -6.84 13.10 6.66
CA LEU A 17 -6.96 11.67 6.84
C LEU A 17 -8.29 11.27 7.47
N GLU A 18 -9.26 12.17 7.66
CA GLU A 18 -10.60 11.89 8.21
C GLU A 18 -10.54 10.94 9.43
N SER A 19 -9.66 11.25 10.38
CA SER A 19 -9.43 10.43 11.58
C SER A 19 -9.64 11.28 12.82
N ASP A 20 -9.58 10.67 14.00
CA ASP A 20 -9.49 11.41 15.27
C ASP A 20 -8.12 11.23 15.92
N VAL A 21 -7.65 12.26 16.64
CA VAL A 21 -6.33 12.24 17.32
C VAL A 21 -6.34 11.35 18.56
N GLN A 22 -7.46 11.28 19.26
CA GLN A 22 -7.55 10.59 20.55
C GLN A 22 -8.02 9.14 20.39
N THR A 23 -8.94 8.91 19.46
CA THR A 23 -9.67 7.66 19.30
C THR A 23 -9.33 6.93 18.00
N GLY A 24 -8.67 7.59 17.06
CA GLY A 24 -8.27 7.00 15.79
C GLY A 24 -9.46 6.80 14.85
N LEU A 25 -9.52 5.62 14.22
CA LEU A 25 -10.62 5.20 13.35
C LEU A 25 -11.51 4.20 14.09
N SER A 26 -12.81 4.30 13.85
CA SER A 26 -13.74 3.23 14.19
C SER A 26 -13.49 1.98 13.33
N ALA A 27 -14.01 0.84 13.78
CA ALA A 27 -13.93 -0.40 13.01
C ALA A 27 -14.59 -0.30 11.62
N ALA A 28 -15.69 0.44 11.51
CA ALA A 28 -16.39 0.65 10.24
C ALA A 28 -15.54 1.48 9.26
N GLU A 29 -14.91 2.55 9.74
CA GLU A 29 -14.02 3.39 8.92
C GLU A 29 -12.76 2.64 8.49
N ALA A 30 -12.17 1.85 9.41
CA ALA A 30 -11.04 0.99 9.08
C ALA A 30 -11.40 -0.04 7.99
N GLN A 31 -12.58 -0.67 8.09
CA GLN A 31 -13.06 -1.60 7.07
C GLN A 31 -13.31 -0.92 5.72
N ALA A 32 -13.90 0.28 5.71
CA ALA A 32 -14.11 1.06 4.50
C ALA A 32 -12.78 1.43 3.82
N ARG A 33 -11.75 1.78 4.60
CA ARG A 33 -10.40 2.04 4.08
C ARG A 33 -9.74 0.79 3.53
N LEU A 34 -9.84 -0.33 4.25
CA LEU A 34 -9.29 -1.60 3.78
C LEU A 34 -9.91 -2.00 2.43
N ALA A 35 -11.22 -1.82 2.26
CA ALA A 35 -11.91 -2.07 0.99
C ALA A 35 -11.47 -1.10 -0.13
N LYS A 36 -11.16 0.16 0.21
CA LYS A 36 -10.77 1.20 -0.75
C LYS A 36 -9.31 1.09 -1.20
N PHE A 37 -8.39 0.84 -0.27
CA PHE A 37 -6.94 0.91 -0.51
C PHE A 37 -6.28 -0.46 -0.61
N GLY A 38 -6.93 -1.52 -0.14
CA GLY A 38 -6.36 -2.85 -0.05
C GLY A 38 -5.52 -3.04 1.21
N THR A 39 -4.91 -4.22 1.30
CA THR A 39 -4.03 -4.62 2.38
C THR A 39 -2.76 -3.78 2.40
N ASN A 40 -2.26 -3.44 3.59
CA ASN A 40 -0.97 -2.76 3.74
C ASN A 40 0.17 -3.79 3.64
N GLU A 41 0.28 -4.43 2.49
CA GLU A 41 1.32 -5.41 2.19
C GLU A 41 1.97 -5.12 0.84
N LEU A 42 3.21 -5.56 0.70
CA LEU A 42 3.89 -5.50 -0.58
C LEU A 42 3.34 -6.58 -1.48
N VAL A 43 2.91 -6.20 -2.68
CA VAL A 43 2.55 -7.17 -3.71
C VAL A 43 3.84 -7.84 -4.18
N GLU A 44 3.94 -9.15 -3.92
CA GLU A 44 5.05 -9.95 -4.43
C GLU A 44 5.04 -9.92 -5.96
N LYS A 45 6.18 -9.55 -6.55
CA LYS A 45 6.40 -9.79 -7.96
C LYS A 45 6.90 -11.22 -8.09
N ALA A 46 6.03 -12.10 -8.57
CA ALA A 46 6.43 -13.47 -8.90
C ALA A 46 7.69 -13.42 -9.77
N GLY A 47 8.76 -14.02 -9.27
CA GLY A 47 9.99 -14.18 -10.04
C GLY A 47 9.76 -15.01 -11.29
N ARG A 48 10.77 -15.04 -12.17
CA ARG A 48 10.73 -15.91 -13.36
C ARG A 48 10.45 -17.35 -12.94
N SER A 49 9.54 -18.03 -13.62
CA SER A 49 9.28 -19.43 -13.30
C SER A 49 10.47 -20.29 -13.70
N ARG A 50 10.63 -21.46 -13.07
CA ARG A 50 11.69 -22.41 -13.42
C ARG A 50 11.63 -22.81 -14.91
N ARG A 51 10.44 -22.83 -15.51
CA ARG A 51 10.25 -23.11 -16.94
C ARG A 51 10.76 -21.97 -17.80
N ASP A 52 10.48 -20.72 -17.42
CA ASP A 52 10.97 -19.53 -18.14
C ASP A 52 12.49 -19.44 -18.13
N ILE A 53 13.12 -19.92 -17.05
CA ILE A 53 14.59 -19.98 -16.94
C ILE A 53 15.17 -21.06 -17.87
N ILE A 54 14.57 -22.25 -17.89
CA ILE A 54 15.04 -23.35 -18.75
C ILE A 54 14.88 -23.00 -20.23
N LEU A 55 13.77 -22.37 -20.61
CA LEU A 55 13.52 -21.98 -22.01
C LEU A 55 14.57 -21.00 -22.52
N GLU A 56 14.90 -19.97 -21.74
CA GLU A 56 15.96 -18.99 -22.05
C GLU A 56 17.32 -19.70 -22.28
N GLN A 57 17.69 -20.60 -21.38
CA GLN A 57 18.94 -21.37 -21.50
C GLN A 57 19.02 -22.21 -22.79
N MET A 58 17.88 -22.68 -23.31
CA MET A 58 17.82 -23.44 -24.56
C MET A 58 17.77 -22.56 -25.81
N SER A 59 17.18 -21.37 -25.73
CA SER A 59 17.08 -20.44 -26.87
C SER A 59 18.36 -19.64 -27.14
N GLY A 60 19.29 -19.57 -26.18
CA GLY A 60 20.57 -18.84 -26.34
C GLY A 60 20.42 -17.31 -26.36
N VAL A 61 19.21 -16.81 -26.12
CA VAL A 61 18.89 -15.45 -25.66
C VAL A 61 18.60 -15.56 -24.18
#